data_AF-A0A7Z8YPQ0-F1
#
_entry.id   AF-A0A7Z8YPQ0-F1
#
_cell.length_a   1.000
_cell.length_b   1.000
_cell.length_c   1.000
_cell.angle_alpha   90.00
_cell.angle_beta   90.00
_cell.angle_gamma   90.00
#
_symmetry.space_group_name_H-M   'P 1'
#
loop_
_entity.id
_entity.type
_entity.pdbx_description
1 polymer ?
#
loop_
_entity_poly.entity_id
_entity_poly.type
_entity_poly.pdbx_seq_one_letter_code
_entity_poly.pdbx_strand_id
1 'polypeptide(L)'
;MEKLPLKLNISEMIENINHLSEIKSIKLLKNLFQYKKEGIITASDLIRIGMGYKVSIGELTIQLLSIDDEDKLIKFCEFISDLSRFGFIENIFLLRKIANQRLKKIYEEK
;
A
#
# COMPACT_ATOMS: atom_id res chain seq x y z
N MET A 1 0.53 7.52 -18.88
CA MET A 1 0.66 6.23 -18.17
C MET A 1 1.91 5.55 -18.67
N GLU A 2 2.92 5.33 -17.82
CA GLU A 2 4.10 4.55 -18.21
C GLU A 2 3.69 3.08 -18.35
N LYS A 3 3.91 2.51 -19.54
CA LYS A 3 3.62 1.10 -19.83
C LYS A 3 4.66 0.24 -19.11
N LEU A 4 4.21 -0.68 -18.25
CA LEU A 4 5.07 -1.72 -17.71
C LEU A 4 5.50 -2.67 -18.84
N PRO A 5 6.78 -3.11 -18.89
CA PRO A 5 7.23 -4.11 -19.85
C PRO A 5 6.56 -5.47 -19.62
N LEU A 6 6.36 -6.22 -20.72
CA LEU A 6 5.64 -7.50 -20.85
C LEU A 6 6.12 -8.64 -19.91
N LYS A 7 7.21 -8.44 -19.16
CA LYS A 7 7.67 -9.35 -18.11
C LYS A 7 8.28 -8.50 -16.99
N LEU A 8 7.59 -8.41 -15.86
CA LEU A 8 8.09 -7.68 -14.69
C LEU A 8 9.37 -8.37 -14.20
N ASN A 9 10.50 -7.68 -14.25
CA ASN A 9 11.70 -8.15 -13.57
C ASN A 9 11.54 -7.84 -12.07
N ILE A 10 11.20 -8.86 -11.28
CA ILE A 10 10.89 -8.70 -9.86
C ILE A 10 12.07 -8.10 -9.08
N SER A 11 13.30 -8.53 -9.37
CA SER A 11 14.49 -8.03 -8.67
C SER A 11 14.72 -6.55 -8.95
N GLU A 12 14.62 -6.15 -10.21
CA GLU A 12 14.74 -4.75 -10.63
C GLU A 12 13.60 -3.88 -10.06
N MET A 13 12.38 -4.44 -9.95
CA MET A 13 11.26 -3.75 -9.32
C MET A 13 11.51 -3.51 -7.82
N ILE A 14 12.03 -4.50 -7.10
CA ILE A 14 12.37 -4.36 -5.69
C ILE A 14 13.47 -3.30 -5.52
N GLU A 15 14.53 -3.35 -6.34
CA GLU A 15 15.62 -2.37 -6.32
C GLU A 15 15.09 -0.95 -6.57
N ASN A 16 14.27 -0.78 -7.61
CA ASN A 16 13.64 0.50 -7.92
C ASN A 16 12.80 1.02 -6.74
N ILE A 17 11.94 0.19 -6.14
CA ILE A 17 11.12 0.58 -4.98
C ILE A 17 11.99 1.04 -3.79
N ASN A 18 13.12 0.38 -3.55
CA ASN A 18 14.05 0.73 -2.47
C ASN A 18 14.78 2.06 -2.69
N HIS A 19 14.93 2.51 -3.94
CA HIS A 19 15.56 3.80 -4.28
C HIS A 19 14.57 4.96 -4.36
N LEU A 20 13.28 4.69 -4.29
CA LEU A 20 12.24 5.71 -4.28
C LEU A 20 12.03 6.29 -2.87
N SER A 21 11.60 7.55 -2.82
CA SER A 21 11.05 8.10 -1.57
C SER A 21 9.78 7.36 -1.18
N GLU A 22 9.47 7.27 0.11
CA GLU A 22 8.34 6.48 0.61
C GLU A 22 7.00 6.85 -0.06
N ILE A 23 6.75 8.14 -0.29
CA ILE A 23 5.57 8.64 -1.02
C ILE A 23 5.50 8.05 -2.44
N LYS A 24 6.64 8.03 -3.16
CA LYS A 24 6.72 7.46 -4.50
C LYS A 24 6.56 5.94 -4.47
N SER A 25 7.13 5.26 -3.47
CA SER A 25 6.98 3.82 -3.27
C SER A 25 5.53 3.43 -3.03
N ILE A 26 4.80 4.16 -2.17
CA ILE A 26 3.37 3.91 -1.94
C ILE A 26 2.54 4.12 -3.22
N LYS A 27 2.84 5.17 -3.99
CA LYS A 27 2.18 5.40 -5.28
C LYS A 27 2.45 4.26 -6.27
N LEU A 28 3.69 3.78 -6.35
CA LEU A 28 4.05 2.64 -7.19
C LEU A 28 3.33 1.37 -6.74
N LEU A 29 3.27 1.09 -5.44
CA LEU A 29 2.54 -0.06 -4.89
C LEU A 29 1.05 -0.01 -5.24
N LYS A 30 0.40 1.16 -5.14
CA LYS A 30 -1.00 1.34 -5.58
C LYS A 30 -1.17 0.97 -7.06
N ASN A 31 -0.23 1.38 -7.91
CA ASN A 31 -0.24 1.02 -9.32
C ASN A 31 -0.05 -0.50 -9.52
N LEU A 32 0.84 -1.15 -8.76
CA LEU A 32 1.04 -2.60 -8.84
C LEU A 32 -0.24 -3.36 -8.46
N PHE A 33 -0.95 -2.94 -7.42
CA PHE A 33 -2.25 -3.56 -7.10
C PHE A 33 -3.30 -3.34 -8.19
N GLN A 34 -3.30 -2.16 -8.82
CA GLN A 34 -4.18 -1.90 -9.96
C GLN A 34 -3.84 -2.80 -11.15
N TYR A 35 -2.56 -2.95 -11.48
CA TYR A 35 -2.10 -3.85 -12.53
C TYR A 35 -2.41 -5.33 -12.24
N LYS A 36 -2.43 -5.73 -10.96
CA LYS A 36 -2.92 -7.05 -10.57
C LYS A 36 -4.42 -7.21 -10.82
N LYS A 37 -5.23 -6.17 -10.61
CA LYS A 37 -6.67 -6.18 -10.93
C LYS A 37 -6.91 -6.28 -12.44
N GLU A 38 -6.03 -5.67 -13.23
CA GLU A 38 -6.05 -5.71 -14.70
C GLU A 38 -5.44 -7.00 -15.29
N GLY A 39 -4.91 -7.89 -14.45
CA GLY A 39 -4.28 -9.15 -14.88
C GLY A 39 -2.91 -9.00 -15.53
N ILE A 40 -2.28 -7.83 -15.42
CA ILE A 40 -0.96 -7.53 -15.99
C ILE A 40 0.16 -8.17 -15.17
N ILE A 41 -0.01 -8.20 -13.84
CA ILE A 41 0.90 -8.91 -12.92
C ILE A 41 0.14 -9.95 -12.11
N THR A 42 0.83 -11.00 -11.70
CA THR A 42 0.22 -12.09 -10.94
C THR A 42 0.24 -11.82 -9.43
N ALA A 43 -0.58 -12.56 -8.68
CA ALA A 43 -0.50 -12.56 -7.22
C ALA A 43 0.88 -13.04 -6.72
N SER A 44 1.51 -13.97 -7.43
CA SER A 44 2.85 -14.47 -7.08
C SER A 44 3.91 -13.37 -7.21
N ASP A 45 3.82 -12.52 -8.24
CA ASP A 45 4.72 -11.39 -8.42
C ASP A 45 4.64 -10.42 -7.24
N LEU A 46 3.43 -10.07 -6.81
CA LEU A 46 3.21 -9.21 -5.64
C LEU A 46 3.77 -9.82 -4.35
N ILE A 47 3.59 -11.12 -4.13
CA ILE A 47 4.15 -11.81 -2.95
C ILE A 47 5.67 -11.71 -2.98
N ARG A 48 6.31 -11.97 -4.13
CA ARG A 48 7.77 -11.89 -4.26
C ARG A 48 8.30 -10.48 -4.01
N ILE A 49 7.59 -9.45 -4.49
CA ILE A 49 7.93 -8.05 -4.18
C ILE A 49 7.77 -7.79 -2.68
N GLY A 50 6.67 -8.21 -2.06
CA GLY A 50 6.45 -8.05 -0.61
C GLY A 50 7.45 -8.79 0.27
N MET A 51 8.10 -9.85 -0.24
CA MET A 51 9.23 -10.50 0.43
C MET A 51 10.52 -9.66 0.38
N GLY A 52 10.74 -8.94 -0.72
CA GLY A 52 11.94 -8.11 -0.93
C GLY A 52 11.81 -6.65 -0.50
N TYR A 53 10.59 -6.17 -0.26
CA TYR A 53 10.32 -4.80 0.18
C TYR A 53 9.24 -4.76 1.26
N LYS A 54 9.55 -4.06 2.36
CA LYS A 54 8.60 -3.80 3.45
C LYS A 54 8.25 -2.32 3.49
N VAL A 55 6.96 -2.04 3.66
CA VAL A 55 6.47 -0.68 3.82
C VAL A 55 6.63 -0.25 5.28
N SER A 56 7.14 0.96 5.49
CA SER A 56 7.22 1.59 6.81
C SER A 56 5.83 1.76 7.42
N ILE A 57 5.63 1.18 8.61
CA ILE A 57 4.40 1.37 9.39
C ILE A 57 4.22 2.84 9.81
N GLY A 58 5.33 3.57 10.02
CA GLY A 58 5.32 4.98 10.38
C GLY A 58 4.68 5.84 9.30
N GLU A 59 5.06 5.64 8.04
CA GLU A 59 4.50 6.40 6.92
C GLU A 59 3.01 6.10 6.70
N LEU A 60 2.62 4.82 6.79
CA LEU A 60 1.20 4.44 6.72
C LEU A 60 0.38 5.06 7.84
N THR A 61 0.98 5.20 9.03
CA THR A 61 0.36 5.88 10.18
C THR A 61 0.16 7.37 9.90
N ILE A 62 1.17 8.06 9.38
CA ILE A 62 1.08 9.48 9.02
C ILE A 62 -0.03 9.70 7.98
N GLN A 63 -0.10 8.86 6.95
CA GLN A 63 -1.15 8.94 5.94
C GLN A 63 -2.54 8.62 6.50
N LEU A 64 -2.68 7.65 7.41
CA LEU A 64 -3.97 7.39 8.09
C LEU A 64 -4.44 8.60 8.88
N LEU A 65 -3.53 9.27 9.59
CA LEU A 65 -3.86 10.40 10.46
C LEU A 65 -4.24 11.67 9.68
N SER A 66 -3.82 11.79 8.41
CA SER A 66 -4.11 12.96 7.56
C SER A 66 -5.39 12.84 6.74
N ILE A 67 -6.12 11.72 6.82
CA ILE A 67 -7.37 11.51 6.09
C ILE A 67 -8.56 11.94 6.95
N ASP A 68 -9.26 12.99 6.52
CA ASP A 68 -10.45 13.54 7.20
C ASP A 68 -11.77 13.16 6.53
N ASP A 69 -11.70 12.36 5.46
CA ASP A 69 -12.86 11.92 4.69
C ASP A 69 -13.04 10.40 4.83
N GLU A 70 -14.28 9.99 5.11
CA GLU A 70 -14.65 8.61 5.41
C GLU A 70 -14.37 7.67 4.23
N ASP A 71 -14.78 8.06 3.02
CA ASP A 71 -14.58 7.26 1.81
C ASP A 71 -13.09 7.08 1.48
N LYS A 72 -12.30 8.16 1.62
CA LYS A 72 -10.84 8.08 1.48
C LYS A 72 -10.22 7.18 2.54
N LEU A 73 -10.72 7.21 3.78
CA LEU A 73 -10.19 6.39 4.86
C LEU A 73 -10.45 4.91 4.58
N ILE A 74 -11.66 4.56 4.17
CA ILE A 74 -12.05 3.19 3.80
C ILE A 74 -11.16 2.68 2.66
N LYS A 75 -11.03 3.44 1.57
CA LYS A 75 -10.16 3.07 0.43
C LYS A 75 -8.70 2.89 0.84
N PHE A 76 -8.19 3.70 1.78
CA PHE A 76 -6.84 3.54 2.28
C PHE A 76 -6.68 2.30 3.16
N CYS A 77 -7.69 1.95 3.95
CA CYS A 77 -7.72 0.72 4.74
C CYS A 77 -7.77 -0.55 3.88
N GLU A 78 -8.47 -0.50 2.74
CA GLU A 78 -8.45 -1.56 1.73
C GLU A 78 -7.03 -1.76 1.19
N PHE A 79 -6.34 -0.66 0.84
CA PHE A 79 -4.95 -0.69 0.41
C PHE A 79 -4.01 -1.26 1.48
N ILE A 80 -4.18 -0.90 2.76
CA ILE A 80 -3.40 -1.50 3.87
C ILE A 80 -3.68 -3.00 4.00
N SER A 81 -4.93 -3.44 3.80
CA SER A 81 -5.27 -4.87 3.81
C SER A 81 -4.60 -5.61 2.66
N ASP A 82 -4.56 -5.03 1.48
CA ASP A 82 -3.83 -5.59 0.35
C ASP A 82 -2.32 -5.68 0.66
N LEU A 83 -1.71 -4.61 1.19
CA LEU A 83 -0.30 -4.66 1.60
C LEU A 83 -0.02 -5.77 2.61
N SER A 84 -0.88 -5.94 3.62
CA SER A 84 -0.73 -7.01 4.61
C SER A 84 -0.91 -8.40 3.97
N ARG A 85 -1.93 -8.57 3.11
CA ARG A 85 -2.21 -9.83 2.41
C ARG A 85 -1.04 -10.31 1.56
N PHE A 86 -0.35 -9.38 0.89
CA PHE A 86 0.78 -9.70 0.01
C PHE A 86 2.14 -9.60 0.72
N GLY A 87 2.15 -9.45 2.04
CA GLY A 87 3.36 -9.55 2.87
C GLY A 87 4.21 -8.28 2.94
N PHE A 88 3.72 -7.13 2.49
CA PHE A 88 4.44 -5.85 2.54
C PHE A 88 4.50 -5.23 3.94
N ILE A 89 3.63 -5.66 4.86
CA ILE A 89 3.56 -5.15 6.24
C ILE A 89 3.59 -6.33 7.19
N GLU A 90 4.43 -6.24 8.22
CA GLU A 90 4.60 -7.30 9.21
C GLU A 90 3.55 -7.25 10.32
N ASN A 91 3.10 -6.05 10.72
CA ASN A 91 2.14 -5.87 11.80
C ASN A 91 1.02 -4.90 11.42
N ILE A 92 -0.14 -5.45 11.04
CA ILE A 92 -1.34 -4.68 10.70
C ILE A 92 -2.12 -4.17 11.92
N PHE A 93 -1.89 -4.72 13.12
CA PHE A 93 -2.72 -4.45 14.30
C PHE A 93 -2.68 -2.97 14.70
N LEU A 94 -1.49 -2.37 14.69
CA LEU A 94 -1.31 -0.95 15.00
C LEU A 94 -2.09 -0.07 14.01
N LEU A 95 -1.99 -0.35 12.71
CA LEU A 95 -2.66 0.41 11.66
C LEU A 95 -4.19 0.31 11.79
N ARG A 96 -4.73 -0.87 12.14
CA ARG A 96 -6.17 -1.04 12.41
C ARG A 96 -6.65 -0.17 13.57
N LYS A 97 -5.89 -0.13 14.67
CA LYS A 97 -6.23 0.71 15.83
C LYS A 97 -6.27 2.19 15.44
N ILE A 98 -5.28 2.66 14.69
CA ILE A 98 -5.19 4.05 14.22
C ILE A 98 -6.35 4.37 13.26
N ALA A 99 -6.65 3.48 12.31
CA ALA A 99 -7.76 3.66 11.39
C ALA A 99 -9.11 3.81 12.12
N ASN A 100 -9.37 2.96 13.12
CA ASN A 100 -10.58 3.07 13.94
C ASN A 100 -10.63 4.37 14.75
N GLN A 101 -9.48 4.83 15.27
CA GLN A 101 -9.40 6.12 15.96
C GLN A 101 -9.68 7.30 15.02
N ARG A 102 -9.15 7.27 13.79
CA ARG A 102 -9.43 8.31 12.81
C ARG A 102 -10.90 8.29 12.38
N LEU A 103 -11.47 7.11 12.13
CA LEU A 103 -12.89 6.96 11.79
C LEU A 103 -13.79 7.54 12.88
N LYS A 104 -13.48 7.26 14.15
CA LYS A 104 -14.19 7.85 15.29
C LYS A 104 -14.13 9.37 15.26
N LYS A 105 -12.96 9.98 15.04
CA LYS A 105 -12.81 11.44 14.95
C LYS A 105 -13.63 12.05 13.81
N ILE A 106 -13.63 11.43 12.64
CA ILE A 106 -14.41 11.90 11.48
C ILE A 106 -15.91 11.98 11.83
N TYR A 107 -16.44 11.02 12.60
CA TYR A 107 -17.85 11.06 13.03
C TYR A 107 -18.11 12.04 14.18
N GLU A 108 -17.13 12.30 15.05
CA GLU A 108 -17.26 13.29 16.13
C GLU A 108 -17.17 14.75 15.62
N GLU A 109 -16.54 14.96 14.46
CA GLU A 109 -16.39 16.27 13.80
C GLU A 109 -17.54 16.60 12.82
N LYS A 110 -18.46 15.66 12.58
CA LYS A 110 -19.68 15.82 11.75
C LYS A 110 -20.86 16.30 12.59
#